data_AF-A0A1A7RFA9-F1
#
_entry.id   AF-A0A1A7RFA9-F1
#
_cell.length_a   1.000
_cell.length_b   1.000
_cell.length_c   1.000
_cell.angle_alpha   90.00
_cell.angle_beta   90.00
_cell.angle_gamma   90.00
#
_symmetry.space_group_name_H-M   'P 1'
#
loop_
_entity.id
_entity.type
_entity.pdbx_description
1 polymer ?
#
loop_
_entity_poly.entity_id
_entity_poly.type
_entity_poly.pdbx_seq_one_letter_code
_entity_poly.pdbx_strand_id
1 'polypeptide(L)'
;MSNIEMTTYATKELVVNWHITEACNYKCDYCFAKWNSNTKEILHSISKIEAVLTQIECIRHLFNTKSNKILFENLRLNLVGGETFLYEKQLRNIISLSKKYGFKLSAITNGSLFNSDNIEFIAQNFSSIGISVDSLNKDTNLMIGRSSKKKVFDYQETLLAINQMREINPNLDFKINTVVNKLNFSENLSDFIQQVKPRKWKVFKLLPIYSDKLEIQDHEFYSFIKTHAHLSEIMSIENNDDMTESYLMIDPLGRFFQNGIERGYNYSSPLCEVSADFALKQINFDTNKFISRYKRII
;
A
#
# COMPACT_ATOMS: atom_id res chain seq x y z
N MET A 1 4.40 -45.63 -21.40
CA MET A 1 4.91 -44.79 -20.30
C MET A 1 4.64 -43.35 -20.68
N SER A 2 3.61 -42.75 -20.09
CA SER A 2 3.24 -41.35 -20.32
C SER A 2 4.25 -40.45 -19.60
N ASN A 3 5.02 -39.66 -20.35
CA ASN A 3 5.82 -38.58 -19.79
C ASN A 3 4.87 -37.57 -19.16
N ILE A 4 4.78 -37.58 -17.83
CA ILE A 4 4.19 -36.49 -17.06
C ILE A 4 5.20 -35.36 -17.13
N GLU A 5 4.98 -34.41 -18.06
CA GLU A 5 5.65 -33.12 -17.99
C GLU A 5 5.28 -32.49 -16.64
N MET A 6 6.22 -32.50 -15.69
CA MET A 6 6.10 -31.70 -14.48
C MET A 6 6.15 -30.23 -14.91
N THR A 7 4.98 -29.61 -15.04
CA THR A 7 4.88 -28.15 -15.18
C THR A 7 5.48 -27.52 -13.93
N THR A 8 6.72 -27.03 -14.04
CA THR A 8 7.39 -26.29 -12.97
C THR A 8 6.70 -24.93 -12.81
N TYR A 9 5.95 -24.75 -11.74
CA TYR A 9 5.33 -23.47 -11.40
C TYR A 9 6.36 -22.53 -10.77
N ALA A 10 6.35 -21.25 -11.18
CA ALA A 10 7.02 -20.22 -10.39
C ALA A 10 6.15 -19.90 -9.17
N THR A 11 6.67 -20.14 -7.96
CA THR A 11 5.98 -19.78 -6.72
C THR A 11 6.11 -18.28 -6.48
N LYS A 12 4.99 -17.63 -6.18
CA LYS A 12 4.92 -16.19 -5.97
C LYS A 12 4.03 -15.89 -4.76
N GLU A 13 4.22 -14.70 -4.18
CA GLU A 13 3.40 -14.20 -3.08
C GLU A 13 2.31 -13.30 -3.64
N LEU A 14 1.03 -13.66 -3.46
CA LEU A 14 -0.09 -12.82 -3.88
C LEU A 14 -0.19 -11.61 -2.94
N VAL A 15 -0.18 -10.40 -3.49
CA VAL A 15 -0.39 -9.17 -2.71
C VAL A 15 -1.79 -8.62 -2.93
N VAL A 16 -2.53 -8.44 -1.83
CA VAL A 16 -3.85 -7.78 -1.81
C VAL A 16 -3.74 -6.50 -0.98
N ASN A 17 -4.22 -5.37 -1.50
CA ASN A 17 -4.19 -4.10 -0.78
C ASN A 17 -5.57 -3.84 -0.19
N TRP A 18 -5.65 -3.65 1.12
CA TRP A 18 -6.90 -3.31 1.78
C TRP A 18 -6.76 -1.94 2.46
N HIS A 19 -7.48 -0.96 1.92
CA HIS A 19 -7.71 0.33 2.56
C HIS A 19 -8.67 0.10 3.74
N ILE A 20 -8.13 -0.06 4.94
CA ILE A 20 -8.93 -0.46 6.11
C ILE A 20 -9.76 0.69 6.67
N THR A 21 -9.41 1.93 6.35
CA THR A 21 -10.14 3.15 6.76
C THR A 21 -9.81 4.32 5.82
N GLU A 22 -10.74 5.25 5.66
CA GLU A 22 -10.51 6.58 5.07
C GLU A 22 -10.02 7.60 6.10
N ALA A 23 -10.21 7.31 7.40
CA ALA A 23 -9.85 8.22 8.46
C ALA A 23 -8.33 8.41 8.55
N CYS A 24 -7.89 9.66 8.55
CA CYS A 24 -6.49 10.05 8.67
C CYS A 24 -6.37 11.23 9.62
N ASN A 25 -5.26 11.29 10.36
CA ASN A 25 -4.91 12.44 11.19
C ASN A 25 -4.17 13.55 10.41
N TYR A 26 -3.80 13.29 9.15
CA TYR A 26 -3.26 14.27 8.19
C TYR A 26 -4.31 14.71 7.17
N LYS A 27 -4.00 15.76 6.41
CA LYS A 27 -4.89 16.34 5.40
C LYS A 27 -4.13 16.65 4.11
N CYS A 28 -3.37 15.69 3.61
CA CYS A 28 -2.58 15.87 2.39
C CYS A 28 -3.47 16.31 1.23
N ASP A 29 -3.10 17.39 0.54
CA ASP A 29 -3.90 17.97 -0.55
C ASP A 29 -4.17 16.96 -1.67
N TYR A 30 -3.21 16.05 -1.92
CA TYR A 30 -3.30 15.03 -2.96
C TYR A 30 -4.00 13.73 -2.53
N CYS A 31 -4.48 13.62 -1.29
CA CYS A 31 -4.94 12.34 -0.75
C CYS A 31 -6.08 11.73 -1.59
N PHE A 32 -5.81 10.58 -2.21
CA PHE A 32 -6.74 9.85 -3.06
C PHE A 32 -7.62 8.85 -2.29
N ALA A 33 -7.32 8.63 -1.01
CA ALA A 33 -7.96 7.65 -0.14
C ALA A 33 -9.23 8.24 0.53
N LYS A 34 -10.16 8.75 -0.29
CA LYS A 34 -11.43 9.32 0.16
C LYS A 34 -12.59 8.60 -0.51
N TRP A 35 -13.48 8.00 0.29
CA TRP A 35 -14.64 7.28 -0.21
C TRP A 35 -15.96 7.97 0.15
N ASN A 36 -15.94 8.98 1.02
CA ASN A 36 -17.06 9.87 1.36
C ASN A 36 -18.36 9.08 1.64
N SER A 37 -18.23 7.98 2.39
CA SER A 37 -19.37 7.13 2.67
C SER A 37 -20.04 7.50 3.99
N ASN A 38 -21.37 7.65 3.96
CA ASN A 38 -22.17 7.78 5.18
C ASN A 38 -22.33 6.44 5.93
N THR A 39 -21.71 5.37 5.43
CA THR A 39 -21.82 4.01 6.00
C THR A 39 -20.65 3.69 6.91
N LYS A 40 -20.90 2.86 7.92
CA LYS A 40 -19.87 2.45 8.87
C LYS A 40 -18.88 1.49 8.20
N GLU A 41 -17.60 1.83 8.24
CA GLU A 41 -16.50 1.05 7.68
C GLU A 41 -16.39 -0.36 8.30
N ILE A 42 -15.87 -1.31 7.51
CA ILE A 42 -15.78 -2.73 7.87
C ILE A 42 -14.96 -2.98 9.12
N LEU A 43 -13.88 -2.21 9.34
CA LEU A 43 -12.98 -2.39 10.48
C LEU A 43 -13.69 -2.30 11.84
N HIS A 44 -14.89 -1.72 11.90
CA HIS A 44 -15.67 -1.61 13.12
C HIS A 44 -16.58 -2.81 13.43
N SER A 45 -16.51 -3.89 12.63
CA SER A 45 -17.26 -5.12 12.84
C SER A 45 -16.36 -6.35 12.63
N ILE A 46 -16.13 -7.10 13.71
CA ILE A 46 -15.27 -8.30 13.68
C ILE A 46 -15.81 -9.35 12.69
N SER A 47 -17.13 -9.58 12.67
CA SER A 47 -17.74 -10.53 11.74
C SER A 47 -17.57 -10.11 10.28
N LYS A 48 -17.67 -8.80 9.97
CA LYS A 48 -17.43 -8.32 8.62
C LYS A 48 -15.95 -8.38 8.24
N ILE A 49 -15.03 -8.10 9.16
CA ILE A 49 -13.58 -8.29 8.94
C ILE A 49 -13.31 -9.75 8.55
N GLU A 50 -13.82 -10.70 9.33
CA GLU A 50 -13.62 -12.13 9.10
C GLU A 50 -14.21 -12.59 7.75
N ALA A 51 -15.39 -12.09 7.39
CA ALA A 51 -16.00 -12.37 6.09
C ALA A 51 -15.14 -11.85 4.93
N VAL A 52 -14.61 -10.62 5.01
CA VAL A 52 -13.70 -10.06 4.00
C VAL A 52 -12.40 -10.87 3.91
N LEU A 53 -11.78 -11.23 5.04
CA LEU A 53 -10.55 -12.03 5.06
C LEU A 53 -10.76 -13.43 4.47
N THR A 54 -11.91 -14.05 4.73
CA THR A 54 -12.30 -15.32 4.10
C THR A 54 -12.33 -15.18 2.59
N GLN A 55 -12.98 -14.11 2.08
CA GLN A 55 -13.01 -13.87 0.64
C GLN A 55 -11.64 -13.55 0.05
N ILE A 56 -10.78 -12.84 0.77
CA ILE A 56 -9.39 -12.58 0.36
C ILE A 56 -8.62 -13.89 0.17
N GLU A 57 -8.79 -14.87 1.07
CA GLU A 57 -8.17 -16.18 0.89
C GLU A 57 -8.76 -16.93 -0.32
N CYS A 58 -10.07 -16.85 -0.53
CA CYS A 58 -10.70 -17.44 -1.73
C CYS A 58 -10.13 -16.88 -3.04
N ILE A 59 -9.69 -15.62 -3.09
CA ILE A 59 -9.04 -15.04 -4.27
C ILE A 59 -7.74 -15.79 -4.62
N ARG A 60 -6.94 -16.15 -3.61
CA ARG A 60 -5.70 -16.90 -3.84
C ARG A 60 -5.98 -18.23 -4.52
N HIS A 61 -6.98 -18.95 -4.03
CA HIS A 61 -7.44 -20.19 -4.64
C HIS A 61 -7.97 -19.97 -6.07
N LEU A 62 -8.77 -18.93 -6.28
CA LEU A 62 -9.32 -18.58 -7.59
C LEU A 62 -8.23 -18.28 -8.62
N PHE A 63 -7.16 -17.59 -8.23
CA PHE A 63 -6.05 -17.29 -9.15
C PHE A 63 -5.18 -18.52 -9.42
N ASN A 64 -5.01 -19.41 -8.43
CA ASN A 64 -4.30 -20.66 -8.62
C ASN A 64 -5.03 -21.62 -9.57
N THR A 65 -6.37 -21.62 -9.61
CA THR A 65 -7.14 -22.43 -10.57
C THR A 65 -7.14 -21.85 -11.99
N LYS A 66 -6.95 -20.53 -12.13
CA LYS A 66 -6.90 -19.83 -13.44
C LYS A 66 -5.49 -19.78 -14.05
N SER A 67 -4.43 -20.10 -13.29
CA SER A 67 -3.04 -19.95 -13.71
C SER A 67 -2.33 -21.29 -13.88
N ASN A 68 -1.89 -21.58 -15.10
CA ASN A 68 -1.11 -22.78 -15.40
C ASN A 68 0.42 -22.57 -15.29
N LYS A 69 0.89 -21.37 -14.88
CA LYS A 69 2.32 -21.01 -14.87
C LYS A 69 2.82 -20.45 -13.54
N ILE A 70 1.93 -19.86 -12.75
CA ILE A 70 2.24 -19.26 -11.45
C ILE A 70 1.37 -19.91 -10.40
N LEU A 71 1.99 -20.28 -9.28
CA LEU A 71 1.33 -20.73 -8.08
C LEU A 71 1.52 -19.68 -6.98
N PHE A 72 0.43 -19.15 -6.47
CA PHE A 72 0.43 -18.29 -5.29
C PHE A 72 0.40 -19.15 -4.03
N GLU A 73 1.59 -19.50 -3.56
CA GLU A 73 1.79 -20.31 -2.36
C GLU A 73 1.36 -19.55 -1.10
N ASN A 74 1.69 -18.25 -1.04
CA ASN A 74 1.43 -17.40 0.10
C ASN A 74 0.64 -16.15 -0.29
N LEU A 75 -0.09 -15.58 0.68
CA LEU A 75 -0.75 -14.28 0.56
C LEU A 75 -0.10 -13.27 1.50
N ARG A 76 0.21 -12.08 0.99
CA ARG A 76 0.50 -10.91 1.80
C ARG A 76 -0.63 -9.90 1.70
N LEU A 77 -1.28 -9.65 2.83
CA LEU A 77 -2.27 -8.60 2.96
C LEU A 77 -1.54 -7.29 3.32
N ASN A 78 -1.59 -6.33 2.41
CA ASN A 78 -1.03 -5.01 2.59
C ASN A 78 -2.11 -4.05 3.13
N LEU A 79 -2.00 -3.70 4.41
CA LEU A 79 -2.90 -2.79 5.10
C LEU A 79 -2.53 -1.34 4.76
N VAL A 80 -3.46 -0.65 4.16
CA VAL A 80 -3.32 0.75 3.73
C VAL A 80 -4.59 1.50 4.13
N GLY A 81 -4.72 2.76 3.72
CA GLY A 81 -5.83 3.62 4.12
C GLY A 81 -5.35 4.78 4.97
N GLY A 82 -6.24 5.74 5.21
CA GLY A 82 -5.95 7.08 5.74
C GLY A 82 -4.71 7.15 6.64
N GLU A 83 -4.84 6.74 7.90
CA GLU A 83 -3.69 6.34 8.71
C GLU A 83 -3.92 4.93 9.31
N THR A 84 -3.15 3.95 8.83
CA THR A 84 -3.31 2.52 9.18
C THR A 84 -3.29 2.25 10.69
N PHE A 85 -2.47 2.98 11.44
CA PHE A 85 -2.33 2.77 12.89
C PHE A 85 -3.30 3.60 13.75
N LEU A 86 -4.30 4.27 13.14
CA LEU A 86 -5.22 5.14 13.86
C LEU A 86 -6.18 4.38 14.80
N TYR A 87 -6.61 3.18 14.40
CA TYR A 87 -7.61 2.38 15.11
C TYR A 87 -7.00 1.10 15.68
N GLU A 88 -6.20 1.24 16.73
CA GLU A 88 -5.38 0.15 17.28
C GLU A 88 -6.17 -1.13 17.60
N LYS A 89 -7.32 -1.00 18.29
CA LYS A 89 -8.16 -2.16 18.66
C LYS A 89 -8.65 -2.93 17.43
N GLN A 90 -9.09 -2.21 16.41
CA GLN A 90 -9.60 -2.78 15.16
C GLN A 90 -8.46 -3.41 14.36
N LEU A 91 -7.30 -2.75 14.30
CA LEU A 91 -6.11 -3.29 13.67
C LEU A 91 -5.67 -4.61 14.32
N ARG A 92 -5.65 -4.68 15.66
CA ARG A 92 -5.36 -5.94 16.40
C ARG A 92 -6.31 -7.08 16.01
N ASN A 93 -7.60 -6.79 15.79
CA ASN A 93 -8.55 -7.80 15.31
C ASN A 93 -8.22 -8.28 13.89
N ILE A 94 -7.91 -7.35 12.97
CA ILE A 94 -7.52 -7.67 11.59
C ILE A 94 -6.27 -8.55 11.58
N ILE A 95 -5.25 -8.18 12.36
CA ILE A 95 -3.99 -8.95 12.46
C ILE A 95 -4.23 -10.34 13.03
N SER A 96 -4.97 -10.44 14.14
CA SER A 96 -5.28 -11.73 14.78
C SER A 96 -6.01 -12.68 13.82
N LEU A 97 -7.03 -12.19 13.12
CA LEU A 97 -7.75 -12.98 12.12
C LEU A 97 -6.88 -13.34 10.92
N SER A 98 -6.09 -12.40 10.40
CA SER A 98 -5.20 -12.63 9.26
C SER A 98 -4.16 -13.71 9.55
N LYS A 99 -3.64 -13.77 10.79
CA LYS A 99 -2.72 -14.82 11.23
C LYS A 99 -3.36 -16.22 11.20
N LYS A 100 -4.67 -16.35 11.46
CA LYS A 100 -5.39 -17.64 11.35
C LYS A 100 -5.40 -18.19 9.93
N TYR A 101 -5.38 -17.32 8.91
CA TYR A 101 -5.28 -17.69 7.50
C TYR A 101 -3.83 -17.83 7.01
N GLY A 102 -2.83 -17.67 7.89
CA GLY A 102 -1.42 -17.73 7.50
C GLY A 102 -0.96 -16.55 6.63
N PHE A 103 -1.70 -15.43 6.62
CA PHE A 103 -1.32 -14.27 5.84
C PHE A 103 -0.06 -13.62 6.40
N LYS A 104 0.88 -13.29 5.52
CA LYS A 104 1.88 -12.27 5.84
C LYS A 104 1.21 -10.91 5.82
N LEU A 105 1.73 -9.99 6.63
CA LEU A 105 1.20 -8.64 6.71
C LEU A 105 2.25 -7.62 6.30
N SER A 106 1.83 -6.61 5.56
CA SER A 106 2.56 -5.36 5.41
C SER A 106 1.64 -4.18 5.69
N ALA A 107 2.19 -3.02 5.99
CA ALA A 107 1.41 -1.80 6.15
C ALA A 107 2.05 -0.60 5.48
N ILE A 108 1.23 0.40 5.12
CA ILE A 108 1.69 1.75 4.78
C ILE A 108 1.20 2.73 5.84
N THR A 109 2.06 3.62 6.31
CA THR A 109 1.73 4.64 7.33
C THR A 109 2.34 5.99 7.00
N ASN A 110 1.74 7.06 7.51
CA ASN A 110 2.31 8.39 7.48
C ASN A 110 3.38 8.61 8.57
N GLY A 111 3.58 7.65 9.48
CA GLY A 111 4.61 7.65 10.54
C GLY A 111 4.28 8.47 11.79
N SER A 112 3.15 9.19 11.80
CA SER A 112 2.82 10.13 12.87
C SER A 112 2.44 9.51 14.21
N LEU A 113 2.14 8.21 14.23
CA LEU A 113 1.68 7.47 15.41
C LEU A 113 2.74 6.50 15.96
N PHE A 114 4.00 6.66 15.55
CA PHE A 114 5.09 5.90 16.16
C PHE A 114 5.31 6.35 17.61
N ASN A 115 5.36 5.36 18.50
CA ASN A 115 5.68 5.46 19.93
C ASN A 115 6.19 4.08 20.39
N SER A 116 6.68 3.95 21.63
CA SER A 116 7.23 2.69 22.15
C SER A 116 6.32 1.49 21.93
N ASP A 117 5.04 1.64 22.29
CA ASP A 117 4.08 0.53 22.31
C ASP A 117 3.71 0.08 20.90
N ASN A 118 3.52 1.05 19.99
CA ASN A 118 3.20 0.76 18.60
C ASN A 118 4.42 0.23 17.84
N ILE A 119 5.64 0.66 18.18
CA ILE A 119 6.88 0.19 17.55
C ILE A 119 7.08 -1.31 17.76
N GLU A 120 6.97 -1.77 19.00
CA GLU A 120 7.09 -3.20 19.30
C GLU A 120 5.97 -4.01 18.64
N PHE A 121 4.74 -3.51 18.73
CA PHE A 121 3.58 -4.13 18.06
C PHE A 121 3.79 -4.25 16.55
N ILE A 122 4.31 -3.22 15.89
CA ILE A 122 4.59 -3.24 14.45
C ILE A 122 5.66 -4.27 14.12
N ALA A 123 6.79 -4.25 14.84
CA ALA A 123 7.92 -5.12 14.57
C ALA A 123 7.56 -6.62 14.70
N GLN A 124 6.66 -6.97 15.62
CA GLN A 124 6.25 -8.36 15.86
C GLN A 124 5.18 -8.88 14.89
N ASN A 125 4.43 -7.99 14.21
CA ASN A 125 3.24 -8.40 13.47
C ASN A 125 3.34 -8.20 11.95
N PHE A 126 4.30 -7.42 11.48
CA PHE A 126 4.45 -7.12 10.06
C PHE A 126 5.75 -7.68 9.49
N SER A 127 5.70 -8.08 8.23
CA SER A 127 6.86 -8.46 7.42
C SER A 127 7.48 -7.27 6.70
N SER A 128 6.71 -6.21 6.47
CA SER A 128 7.21 -4.98 5.84
C SER A 128 6.39 -3.76 6.20
N ILE A 129 7.04 -2.61 6.39
CA ILE A 129 6.42 -1.30 6.62
C ILE A 129 6.86 -0.31 5.55
N GLY A 130 5.88 0.25 4.85
CA GLY A 130 6.05 1.42 4.00
C GLY A 130 5.78 2.69 4.78
N ILE A 131 6.74 3.62 4.80
CA ILE A 131 6.53 4.95 5.35
C ILE A 131 6.39 5.93 4.19
N SER A 132 5.28 6.66 4.18
CA SER A 132 5.14 7.79 3.27
C SER A 132 6.08 8.91 3.74
N VAL A 133 6.94 9.43 2.87
CA VAL A 133 7.85 10.57 3.15
C VAL A 133 7.96 11.41 1.89
N ASP A 134 7.38 12.61 1.90
CA ASP A 134 7.40 13.48 0.72
C ASP A 134 8.43 14.59 0.83
N SER A 135 8.81 14.98 2.04
CA SER A 135 9.79 16.03 2.28
C SER A 135 10.45 15.83 3.63
N LEU A 136 11.70 16.27 3.76
CA LEU A 136 12.40 16.40 5.04
C LEU A 136 12.23 17.79 5.65
N ASN A 137 11.73 18.75 4.87
CA ASN A 137 11.47 20.11 5.28
C ASN A 137 10.07 20.22 5.93
N LYS A 138 10.03 20.82 7.11
CA LYS A 138 8.79 20.94 7.90
C LYS A 138 7.76 21.85 7.22
N ASP A 139 8.19 22.95 6.60
CA ASP A 139 7.30 23.90 5.94
C ASP A 139 6.73 23.31 4.65
N THR A 140 7.55 22.60 3.87
CA THR A 140 7.06 21.82 2.72
C THR A 140 6.00 20.82 3.15
N ASN A 141 6.25 20.02 4.20
CA ASN A 141 5.26 19.07 4.73
C ASN A 141 3.97 19.76 5.20
N LEU A 142 4.07 20.91 5.86
CA LEU A 142 2.92 21.69 6.29
C LEU A 142 2.09 22.17 5.09
N MET A 143 2.75 22.70 4.05
CA MET A 143 2.09 23.16 2.82
C MET A 143 1.43 22.03 2.01
N ILE A 144 2.03 20.83 2.02
CA ILE A 144 1.44 19.62 1.44
C ILE A 144 0.21 19.16 2.24
N GLY A 145 0.18 19.43 3.55
CA GLY A 145 -0.85 18.94 4.48
C GLY A 145 -0.45 17.66 5.24
N ARG A 146 0.84 17.33 5.27
CA ARG A 146 1.44 16.23 6.07
C ARG A 146 1.62 16.61 7.53
N SER A 147 0.52 17.04 8.11
CA SER A 147 0.46 17.56 9.46
C SER A 147 -0.88 17.23 10.09
N SER A 148 -0.85 16.95 11.38
CA SER A 148 -2.02 16.91 12.25
C SER A 148 -2.13 18.22 13.03
N LYS A 149 -3.23 18.40 13.77
CA LYS A 149 -3.39 19.55 14.68
C LYS A 149 -2.26 19.70 15.71
N LYS A 150 -1.57 18.59 16.04
CA LYS A 150 -0.57 18.55 17.12
C LYS A 150 0.87 18.50 16.61
N LYS A 151 1.09 18.03 15.38
CA LYS A 151 2.42 17.64 14.90
C LYS A 151 2.50 17.59 13.38
N VAL A 152 3.58 18.16 12.84
CA VAL A 152 3.99 18.02 11.44
C VAL A 152 4.89 16.78 11.33
N PHE A 153 4.92 16.12 10.17
CA PHE A 153 5.85 15.03 9.93
C PHE A 153 7.29 15.40 10.31
N ASP A 154 7.95 14.50 11.04
CA ASP A 154 9.33 14.63 11.49
C ASP A 154 10.13 13.41 11.02
N TYR A 155 11.12 13.65 10.16
CA TYR A 155 11.92 12.57 9.59
C TYR A 155 12.91 11.98 10.62
N GLN A 156 13.34 12.74 11.62
CA GLN A 156 14.30 12.27 12.62
C GLN A 156 13.65 11.26 13.54
N GLU A 157 12.45 11.57 14.03
CA GLU A 157 11.66 10.63 14.82
C GLU A 157 11.28 9.38 14.02
N THR A 158 10.94 9.55 12.75
CA THR A 158 10.68 8.42 11.84
C THR A 158 11.91 7.52 11.71
N LEU A 159 13.10 8.11 11.53
CA LEU A 159 14.35 7.36 11.45
C LEU A 159 14.67 6.62 12.75
N LEU A 160 14.46 7.27 13.91
CA LEU A 160 14.61 6.64 15.22
C LEU A 160 13.67 5.44 15.38
N ALA A 161 12.39 5.61 15.02
CA ALA A 161 11.40 4.53 15.08
C ALA A 161 11.77 3.35 14.17
N ILE A 162 12.24 3.62 12.96
CA ILE A 162 12.72 2.59 12.02
C ILE A 162 13.89 1.82 12.62
N ASN A 163 14.86 2.49 13.23
CA ASN A 163 16.00 1.84 13.85
C ASN A 163 15.58 0.96 15.03
N GLN A 164 14.69 1.45 15.91
CA GLN A 164 14.15 0.67 17.02
C GLN A 164 13.39 -0.58 16.53
N MET A 165 12.54 -0.44 15.52
CA MET A 165 11.83 -1.58 14.93
C MET A 165 12.80 -2.61 14.33
N ARG A 166 13.91 -2.16 13.71
CA ARG A 166 14.94 -3.03 13.15
C ARG A 166 15.73 -3.77 14.23
N GLU A 167 15.99 -3.14 15.37
CA GLU A 167 16.61 -3.79 16.53
C GLU A 167 15.72 -4.92 17.08
N ILE A 168 14.40 -4.69 17.14
CA ILE A 168 13.42 -5.68 17.60
C ILE A 168 13.26 -6.82 16.58
N ASN A 169 13.19 -6.50 15.29
CA ASN A 169 13.03 -7.47 14.20
C ASN A 169 13.97 -7.16 13.03
N PRO A 170 15.15 -7.78 12.96
CA PRO A 170 16.11 -7.59 11.86
C PRO A 170 15.57 -8.03 10.48
N ASN A 171 14.53 -8.86 10.43
CA ASN A 171 13.90 -9.32 9.20
C ASN A 171 12.76 -8.40 8.72
N LEU A 172 12.47 -7.31 9.44
CA LEU A 172 11.45 -6.35 9.04
C LEU A 172 11.93 -5.51 7.85
N ASP A 173 11.23 -5.61 6.72
CA ASP A 173 11.56 -4.86 5.52
C ASP A 173 10.95 -3.45 5.54
N PHE A 174 11.77 -2.43 5.32
CA PHE A 174 11.29 -1.05 5.17
C PHE A 174 11.15 -0.63 3.71
N LYS A 175 10.14 0.20 3.43
CA LYS A 175 9.94 0.88 2.16
C LYS A 175 9.69 2.36 2.41
N ILE A 176 10.13 3.20 1.49
CA ILE A 176 9.76 4.61 1.48
C ILE A 176 8.86 4.87 0.27
N ASN A 177 7.80 5.64 0.46
CA ASN A 177 6.90 6.08 -0.59
C ASN A 177 6.92 7.61 -0.64
N THR A 178 7.21 8.18 -1.79
CA THR A 178 7.30 9.63 -2.00
C THR A 178 6.38 10.03 -3.14
N VAL A 179 5.45 10.95 -2.86
CA VAL A 179 4.65 11.61 -3.89
C VAL A 179 5.34 12.91 -4.27
N VAL A 180 5.97 12.91 -5.45
CA VAL A 180 6.65 14.08 -6.00
C VAL A 180 5.62 15.04 -6.57
N ASN A 181 5.71 16.29 -6.17
CA ASN A 181 4.78 17.36 -6.46
C ASN A 181 5.52 18.71 -6.57
N LYS A 182 4.79 19.77 -6.89
CA LYS A 182 5.34 21.11 -7.11
C LYS A 182 6.20 21.66 -5.97
N LEU A 183 6.00 21.21 -4.73
CA LEU A 183 6.71 21.74 -3.57
C LEU A 183 7.99 20.99 -3.24
N ASN A 184 8.17 19.75 -3.71
CA ASN A 184 9.30 18.88 -3.30
C ASN A 184 10.16 18.37 -4.46
N PHE A 185 9.82 18.66 -5.73
CA PHE A 185 10.56 18.12 -6.88
C PHE A 185 12.03 18.53 -6.95
N SER A 186 12.40 19.62 -6.28
CA SER A 186 13.77 20.12 -6.19
C SER A 186 14.51 19.66 -4.93
N GLU A 187 13.82 18.97 -4.00
CA GLU A 187 14.46 18.46 -2.78
C GLU A 187 15.36 17.25 -3.08
N ASN A 188 16.35 17.06 -2.21
CA ASN A 188 17.22 15.89 -2.24
C ASN A 188 17.01 15.05 -0.97
N LEU A 189 16.49 13.84 -1.13
CA LEU A 189 16.20 12.89 -0.06
C LEU A 189 17.30 11.84 0.12
N SER A 190 18.40 11.94 -0.63
CA SER A 190 19.40 10.86 -0.75
C SER A 190 19.99 10.43 0.59
N ASP A 191 20.42 11.39 1.41
CA ASP A 191 21.02 11.11 2.71
C ASP A 191 20.04 10.38 3.64
N PHE A 192 18.76 10.77 3.61
CA PHE A 192 17.72 10.12 4.39
C PHE A 192 17.46 8.69 3.89
N ILE A 193 17.33 8.49 2.57
CA ILE A 193 17.13 7.17 1.99
C ILE A 193 18.31 6.24 2.30
N GLN A 194 19.54 6.74 2.24
CA GLN A 194 20.75 5.99 2.58
C GLN A 194 20.82 5.63 4.09
N GLN A 195 20.33 6.49 4.97
CA GLN A 195 20.23 6.21 6.40
C GLN A 195 19.16 5.15 6.70
N VAL A 196 17.99 5.27 6.05
CA VAL A 196 16.89 4.31 6.21
C VAL A 196 17.26 2.95 5.65
N LYS A 197 18.05 2.87 4.56
CA LYS A 197 18.35 1.63 3.82
C LYS A 197 17.08 0.82 3.48
N PRO A 198 16.07 1.43 2.83
CA PRO A 198 14.84 0.71 2.51
C PRO A 198 15.13 -0.33 1.43
N ARG A 199 14.39 -1.44 1.47
CA ARG A 199 14.40 -2.45 0.40
C ARG A 199 13.91 -1.87 -0.92
N LYS A 200 12.99 -0.90 -0.86
CA LYS A 200 12.41 -0.25 -2.03
C LYS A 200 12.02 1.19 -1.69
N TRP A 201 12.34 2.12 -2.59
CA TRP A 201 11.85 3.48 -2.58
C TRP A 201 10.91 3.69 -3.77
N LYS A 202 9.61 3.84 -3.50
CA LYS A 202 8.62 4.15 -4.54
C LYS A 202 8.50 5.66 -4.72
N VAL A 203 8.70 6.11 -5.94
CA VAL A 203 8.62 7.52 -6.33
C VAL A 203 7.45 7.67 -7.29
N PHE A 204 6.39 8.31 -6.81
CA PHE A 204 5.15 8.53 -7.54
C PHE A 204 5.13 9.95 -8.10
N LYS A 205 4.79 10.10 -9.38
CA LYS A 205 4.36 11.40 -9.88
C LYS A 205 2.99 11.71 -9.29
N LEU A 206 2.77 12.93 -8.80
CA LEU A 206 1.44 13.34 -8.34
C LEU A 206 0.41 13.20 -9.47
N LEU A 207 -0.72 12.56 -9.15
CA LEU A 207 -1.94 12.57 -9.95
C LEU A 207 -2.96 13.53 -9.31
N PRO A 208 -3.29 14.68 -9.92
CA PRO A 208 -4.26 15.61 -9.36
C PRO A 208 -5.69 15.10 -9.58
N ILE A 209 -6.22 14.33 -8.62
CA ILE A 209 -7.59 13.81 -8.69
C ILE A 209 -8.61 14.86 -8.20
N TYR A 210 -8.28 15.59 -7.13
CA TYR A 210 -9.19 16.52 -6.45
C TYR A 210 -8.72 17.98 -6.45
N SER A 211 -7.43 18.22 -6.71
CA SER A 211 -6.84 19.54 -6.66
C SER A 211 -5.60 19.60 -7.55
N ASP A 212 -5.50 20.68 -8.32
CA ASP A 212 -4.34 20.96 -9.20
C ASP A 212 -3.29 21.82 -8.47
N LYS A 213 -3.50 22.18 -7.20
CA LYS A 213 -2.63 23.09 -6.42
C LYS A 213 -1.17 22.63 -6.38
N LEU A 214 -0.96 21.32 -6.30
CA LEU A 214 0.37 20.70 -6.20
C LEU A 214 0.82 20.05 -7.50
N GLU A 215 0.08 20.25 -8.61
CA GLU A 215 0.35 19.65 -9.91
C GLU A 215 1.80 19.91 -10.34
N ILE A 216 2.40 18.87 -10.93
CA ILE A 216 3.80 18.85 -11.35
C ILE A 216 3.89 18.44 -12.83
N GLN A 217 4.77 19.13 -13.56
CA GLN A 217 5.05 18.84 -14.95
C GLN A 217 6.01 17.65 -15.09
N ASP A 218 6.01 16.99 -16.25
CA ASP A 218 6.89 15.85 -16.51
C ASP A 218 8.37 16.19 -16.31
N HIS A 219 8.82 17.34 -16.82
CA HIS A 219 10.22 17.75 -16.71
C HIS A 219 10.66 17.99 -15.25
N GLU A 220 9.76 18.50 -14.40
CA GLU A 220 10.01 18.68 -12.95
C GLU A 220 10.13 17.31 -12.26
N PHE A 221 9.24 16.37 -12.60
CA PHE A 221 9.30 15.00 -12.08
C PHE A 221 10.58 14.27 -12.50
N TYR A 222 10.96 14.36 -13.78
CA TYR A 222 12.21 13.78 -14.28
C TYR A 222 13.45 14.46 -13.69
N SER A 223 13.38 15.74 -13.34
CA SER A 223 14.45 16.41 -12.59
C SER A 223 14.65 15.78 -11.22
N PHE A 224 13.56 15.50 -10.48
CA PHE A 224 13.64 14.78 -9.20
C PHE A 224 14.30 13.41 -9.37
N ILE A 225 13.89 12.64 -10.38
CA ILE A 225 14.49 11.32 -10.67
C ILE A 225 15.98 11.46 -10.97
N LYS A 226 16.37 12.43 -11.81
CA LYS A 226 17.77 12.65 -12.20
C LYS A 226 18.65 13.00 -11.01
N THR A 227 18.18 13.86 -10.10
CA THR A 227 18.88 14.18 -8.84
C THR A 227 19.21 12.94 -8.03
N HIS A 228 18.32 11.95 -8.05
CA HIS A 228 18.42 10.73 -7.25
C HIS A 228 18.87 9.50 -8.05
N ALA A 229 19.41 9.68 -9.26
CA ALA A 229 19.73 8.58 -10.17
C ALA A 229 20.72 7.55 -9.58
N HIS A 230 21.59 7.97 -8.66
CA HIS A 230 22.51 7.09 -7.95
C HIS A 230 21.82 6.08 -7.00
N LEU A 231 20.52 6.25 -6.74
CA LEU A 231 19.68 5.32 -5.95
C LEU A 231 18.78 4.45 -6.84
N SER A 232 19.05 4.38 -8.15
CA SER A 232 18.19 3.69 -9.13
C SER A 232 17.94 2.21 -8.82
N GLU A 233 18.86 1.53 -8.14
CA GLU A 233 18.74 0.11 -7.80
C GLU A 233 17.57 -0.18 -6.86
N ILE A 234 17.26 0.74 -5.95
CA ILE A 234 16.15 0.61 -4.99
C ILE A 234 14.94 1.46 -5.38
N MET A 235 15.10 2.38 -6.33
CA MET A 235 14.07 3.30 -6.77
C MET A 235 13.12 2.64 -7.77
N SER A 236 11.83 2.79 -7.54
CA SER A 236 10.77 2.37 -8.45
C SER A 236 9.93 3.57 -8.78
N ILE A 237 10.06 4.02 -10.02
CA ILE A 237 9.31 5.12 -10.58
C ILE A 237 7.95 4.55 -11.00
N GLU A 238 6.86 5.13 -10.49
CA GLU A 238 5.50 4.76 -10.90
C GLU A 238 4.83 6.00 -11.50
N ASN A 239 4.60 5.96 -12.81
CA ASN A 239 3.82 6.99 -13.50
C ASN A 239 2.32 6.65 -13.44
N ASN A 240 1.48 7.62 -13.76
CA ASN A 240 0.02 7.49 -13.67
C ASN A 240 -0.52 6.31 -14.50
N ASP A 241 0.10 6.02 -15.64
CA ASP A 241 -0.28 4.91 -16.51
C ASP A 241 0.03 3.53 -15.88
N ASP A 242 1.08 3.44 -15.06
CA ASP A 242 1.50 2.19 -14.39
C ASP A 242 0.56 1.79 -13.24
N MET A 243 -0.19 2.75 -12.69
CA MET A 243 -1.10 2.55 -11.56
C MET A 243 -2.49 2.03 -11.98
N THR A 244 -2.83 2.03 -13.28
CA THR A 244 -4.13 1.59 -13.77
C THR A 244 -4.20 0.06 -13.94
N GLU A 245 -5.21 -0.57 -13.30
CA GLU A 245 -5.57 -1.99 -13.45
C GLU A 245 -4.51 -3.02 -12.99
N SER A 246 -3.50 -2.59 -12.23
CA SER A 246 -2.34 -3.42 -11.88
C SER A 246 -2.31 -3.89 -10.42
N TYR A 247 -3.26 -3.43 -9.61
CA TYR A 247 -3.35 -3.74 -8.18
C TYR A 247 -4.73 -4.30 -7.83
N LEU A 248 -4.75 -5.31 -6.97
CA LEU A 248 -5.98 -5.76 -6.32
C LEU A 248 -6.19 -4.92 -5.07
N MET A 249 -7.20 -4.03 -5.11
CA MET A 249 -7.47 -3.04 -4.07
C MET A 249 -8.88 -3.21 -3.51
N ILE A 250 -9.00 -3.15 -2.20
CA ILE A 250 -10.25 -3.22 -1.43
C ILE A 250 -10.41 -1.93 -0.64
N ASP A 251 -11.58 -1.31 -0.69
CA ASP A 251 -11.88 -0.07 0.02
C ASP A 251 -12.31 -0.31 1.50
N PRO A 252 -12.54 0.74 2.30
CA PRO A 252 -12.96 0.59 3.71
C PRO A 252 -14.33 -0.08 3.90
N LEU A 253 -15.14 -0.17 2.84
CA LEU A 253 -16.43 -0.84 2.83
C LEU A 253 -16.33 -2.31 2.39
N GLY A 254 -15.12 -2.79 2.12
CA GLY A 254 -14.87 -4.18 1.72
C GLY A 254 -15.21 -4.44 0.25
N ARG A 255 -15.24 -3.42 -0.60
CA ARG A 255 -15.52 -3.54 -2.04
C ARG A 255 -14.21 -3.53 -2.81
N PHE A 256 -14.09 -4.33 -3.86
CA PHE A 256 -13.02 -4.09 -4.82
C PHE A 256 -13.24 -2.74 -5.50
N PHE A 257 -12.15 -2.04 -5.79
CA PHE A 257 -12.20 -0.84 -6.61
C PHE A 257 -11.07 -0.76 -7.62
N GLN A 258 -11.35 -0.12 -8.74
CA GLN A 258 -10.41 0.20 -9.81
C GLN A 258 -10.66 1.62 -10.30
N ASN A 259 -9.64 2.25 -10.90
CA ASN A 259 -9.81 3.53 -11.58
C ASN A 259 -10.86 3.38 -12.68
N GLY A 260 -11.83 4.29 -12.69
CA GLY A 260 -12.83 4.38 -13.76
C GLY A 260 -12.23 4.93 -15.06
N ILE A 261 -12.92 4.69 -16.17
CA ILE A 261 -12.60 5.32 -17.47
C ILE A 261 -12.81 6.85 -17.38
N GLU A 262 -13.79 7.28 -16.57
CA GLU A 262 -14.01 8.67 -16.17
C GLU A 262 -13.45 8.92 -14.77
N ARG A 263 -13.23 10.21 -14.42
CA ARG A 263 -12.71 10.63 -13.09
C ARG A 263 -13.50 9.92 -11.97
N GLY A 264 -12.85 9.05 -11.21
CA GLY A 264 -13.44 8.34 -10.08
C GLY A 264 -13.06 6.86 -10.03
N TYR A 265 -13.75 6.11 -9.17
CA TYR A 265 -13.54 4.68 -8.97
C TYR A 265 -14.80 3.88 -9.31
N ASN A 266 -14.61 2.71 -9.91
CA ASN A 266 -15.64 1.68 -10.05
C ASN A 266 -15.56 0.72 -8.86
N TYR A 267 -16.71 0.31 -8.32
CA TYR A 267 -16.79 -0.52 -7.12
C TYR A 267 -17.56 -1.82 -7.38
N SER A 268 -17.12 -2.91 -6.76
CA SER A 268 -17.92 -4.14 -6.65
C SER A 268 -18.93 -4.05 -5.50
N SER A 269 -19.78 -5.08 -5.37
CA SER A 269 -20.48 -5.39 -4.13
C SER A 269 -19.49 -5.72 -3.00
N PRO A 270 -19.84 -5.48 -1.72
CA PRO A 270 -18.96 -5.78 -0.58
C PRO A 270 -18.66 -7.27 -0.44
N LEU A 271 -17.40 -7.59 -0.15
CA LEU A 271 -16.94 -8.97 0.06
C LEU A 271 -17.52 -9.62 1.33
N CYS A 272 -18.10 -8.85 2.24
CA CYS A 272 -18.85 -9.43 3.35
C CYS A 272 -20.27 -9.89 2.97
N GLU A 273 -20.72 -9.61 1.73
CA GLU A 273 -22.07 -9.91 1.25
C GLU A 273 -22.07 -10.89 0.08
N VAL A 274 -21.02 -10.89 -0.74
CA VAL A 274 -20.89 -11.73 -1.94
C VAL A 274 -19.55 -12.46 -2.00
N SER A 275 -19.45 -13.47 -2.86
CA SER A 275 -18.19 -14.18 -3.09
C SER A 275 -17.16 -13.31 -3.84
N ALA A 276 -15.89 -13.57 -3.60
CA ALA A 276 -14.79 -12.88 -4.30
C ALA A 276 -14.87 -13.02 -5.83
N ASP A 277 -15.24 -14.20 -6.36
CA ASP A 277 -15.37 -14.41 -7.81
C ASP A 277 -16.49 -13.56 -8.41
N PHE A 278 -17.62 -13.42 -7.70
CA PHE A 278 -18.71 -12.56 -8.15
C PHE A 278 -18.32 -11.09 -8.11
N ALA A 279 -17.71 -10.63 -7.01
CA ALA A 279 -17.26 -9.25 -6.87
C ALA A 279 -16.19 -8.86 -7.93
N LEU A 280 -15.26 -9.75 -8.25
CA LEU A 280 -14.25 -9.51 -9.29
C LEU A 280 -14.86 -9.33 -10.68
N LYS A 281 -15.95 -10.03 -11.00
CA LYS A 281 -16.65 -9.90 -12.29
C LYS A 281 -17.36 -8.55 -12.46
N GLN A 282 -17.58 -7.80 -11.39
CA GLN A 282 -18.24 -6.50 -11.42
C GLN A 282 -17.28 -5.34 -11.71
N ILE A 283 -15.97 -5.57 -11.68
CA ILE A 283 -14.96 -4.54 -11.97
C ILE A 283 -14.13 -4.94 -13.20
N ASN A 284 -13.61 -3.93 -13.90
CA ASN A 284 -12.70 -4.16 -15.02
C ASN A 284 -11.30 -4.57 -14.50
N PHE A 285 -11.15 -5.83 -14.11
CA PHE A 285 -9.88 -6.38 -13.59
C PHE A 285 -9.28 -7.39 -14.56
N ASP A 286 -8.22 -6.99 -15.26
CA ASP A 286 -7.46 -7.90 -16.11
C ASP A 286 -6.57 -8.83 -15.27
N THR A 287 -7.12 -10.02 -14.98
CA THR A 287 -6.43 -11.07 -14.23
C THR A 287 -5.15 -11.53 -14.93
N ASN A 288 -5.11 -11.53 -16.26
CA ASN A 288 -3.93 -11.96 -17.03
C ASN A 288 -2.82 -10.91 -16.94
N LYS A 289 -3.14 -9.62 -17.09
CA LYS A 289 -2.22 -8.49 -16.88
C LYS A 289 -1.65 -8.52 -15.46
N PHE A 290 -2.50 -8.71 -14.45
CA PHE A 290 -2.09 -8.84 -13.05
C PHE A 290 -1.11 -10.01 -12.83
N ILE A 291 -1.45 -11.21 -13.30
CA ILE A 291 -0.58 -12.40 -13.18
C ILE A 291 0.73 -12.21 -13.95
N SER A 292 0.70 -11.55 -15.12
CA SER A 292 1.90 -11.33 -15.94
C SER A 292 2.97 -10.49 -15.25
N ARG A 293 2.60 -9.59 -14.32
CA ARG A 293 3.56 -8.79 -13.53
C ARG A 293 4.47 -9.66 -12.68
N TYR A 294 3.96 -10.79 -12.18
CA TYR A 294 4.77 -11.74 -11.41
C TYR A 294 5.79 -12.50 -12.27
N LYS A 295 5.61 -12.52 -13.60
CA LYS A 295 6.56 -13.16 -14.55
C LYS A 295 7.76 -12.27 -14.87
N ARG A 296 7.61 -10.94 -14.76
CA ARG A 296 8.67 -9.96 -15.09
C ARG A 296 9.70 -9.76 -13.97
N ILE A 297 9.51 -10.41 -12.82
CA ILE A 297 10.48 -10.42 -11.72
C ILE A 297 11.32 -11.70 -11.88
N ILE A 298 12.36 -11.60 -12.71
CA ILE A 298 13.50 -12.52 -12.79
C ILE A 298 14.74 -11.68 -12.58
#